data_AF-A0A1T4P254-F1
#
_entry.id   AF-A0A1T4P254-F1
#
_cell.length_a   1.000
_cell.length_b   1.000
_cell.length_c   1.000
_cell.angle_alpha   90.00
_cell.angle_beta   90.00
_cell.angle_gamma   90.00
#
_symmetry.space_group_name_H-M   'P 1'
#
loop_
_entity.id
_entity.type
_entity.pdbx_description
1 polymer ?
#
loop_
_entity_poly.entity_id
_entity_poly.type
_entity_poly.pdbx_seq_one_letter_code
_entity_poly.pdbx_strand_id
1 'polypeptide(L)'
;MQDQQWVDARLALRPYRTFAQPLAVHHPYGNGLPLIYIACTQPQLPVMRVFAAKAKQSPQWKYDEIKTGHDAMVTKPAALADLLETISR
;
A
#
# COMPACT_ATOMS: atom_id res chain seq x y z
N MET A 1 3.00 -16.38 -13.99
CA MET A 1 3.11 -17.78 -13.52
C MET A 1 4.36 -17.98 -12.67
N GLN A 2 5.54 -17.55 -13.12
CA GLN A 2 6.78 -17.66 -12.33
C GLN A 2 6.80 -16.77 -11.08
N ASP A 3 6.41 -15.49 -11.19
CA ASP A 3 6.36 -14.59 -10.02
C ASP A 3 5.41 -15.08 -8.93
N GLN A 4 4.23 -15.56 -9.32
CA GLN A 4 3.24 -16.14 -8.41
C GLN A 4 3.83 -17.34 -7.65
N GLN A 5 4.44 -18.30 -8.36
CA GLN A 5 5.08 -19.46 -7.72
C GLN A 5 6.22 -19.05 -6.79
N TRP A 6 7.00 -18.05 -7.17
CA TRP A 6 8.08 -17.52 -6.33
C TRP A 6 7.54 -16.88 -5.05
N VAL A 7 6.44 -16.13 -5.12
CA VAL A 7 5.76 -15.54 -3.97
C VAL A 7 5.15 -16.63 -3.10
N ASP A 8 4.36 -17.54 -3.68
CA ASP A 8 3.64 -18.59 -2.96
C ASP A 8 4.58 -19.48 -2.14
N ALA A 9 5.76 -19.80 -2.68
CA ALA A 9 6.79 -20.56 -1.97
C ALA A 9 7.39 -19.84 -0.74
N ARG A 10 7.15 -18.53 -0.60
CA ARG A 10 7.66 -17.67 0.48
C ARG A 10 6.56 -17.17 1.42
N LEU A 11 5.29 -17.35 1.07
CA LEU A 11 4.18 -16.94 1.92
C LEU A 11 4.10 -17.84 3.15
N ALA A 12 3.86 -17.21 4.29
CA ALA A 12 3.62 -17.89 5.56
C ALA A 12 2.32 -17.36 6.19
N LEU A 13 1.74 -18.16 7.09
CA LEU A 13 0.56 -17.74 7.84
C LEU A 13 0.88 -16.48 8.65
N ARG A 14 0.02 -15.47 8.52
CA ARG A 14 0.12 -14.24 9.30
C ARG A 14 -0.51 -14.45 10.68
N PRO A 15 0.20 -14.19 11.80
CA PRO A 15 -0.38 -14.34 13.13
C PRO A 15 -1.62 -13.46 13.32
N TYR A 16 -2.71 -14.03 13.83
CA TYR A 16 -4.00 -13.32 13.98
C TYR A 16 -3.91 -11.98 14.72
N ARG A 17 -3.05 -11.91 15.75
CA ARG A 17 -2.86 -10.70 16.56
C ARG A 17 -2.34 -9.49 15.77
N THR A 18 -1.75 -9.67 14.59
CA THR A 18 -1.35 -8.52 13.73
C THR A 18 -2.54 -7.70 13.25
N PHE A 19 -3.75 -8.30 13.23
CA PHE A 19 -4.98 -7.62 12.86
C PHE A 19 -5.85 -7.26 14.05
N ALA A 20 -5.90 -8.14 15.07
CA ALA A 20 -6.85 -8.03 16.16
C ALA A 20 -6.33 -7.27 17.39
N GLN A 21 -5.01 -7.06 17.50
CA GLN A 21 -4.44 -6.33 18.63
C GLN A 21 -4.82 -4.84 18.57
N PRO A 22 -5.44 -4.27 19.62
CA PRO A 22 -5.68 -2.84 19.68
C PRO A 22 -4.37 -2.05 19.70
N LEU A 23 -4.32 -0.93 18.97
CA LEU A 23 -3.22 0.01 18.99
C LEU A 23 -3.64 1.30 19.69
N ALA A 24 -2.88 1.71 20.71
CA ALA A 24 -3.03 3.03 21.31
C ALA A 24 -2.29 4.06 20.44
N VAL A 25 -3.04 4.93 19.76
CA VAL A 25 -2.50 5.97 18.88
C VAL A 25 -2.72 7.32 19.53
N HIS A 26 -1.63 8.02 19.87
CA HIS A 26 -1.67 9.31 20.58
C HIS A 26 -1.45 10.52 19.66
N HIS A 27 -0.99 10.30 18.44
CA HIS A 27 -0.63 11.35 17.49
C HIS A 27 -1.56 11.31 16.26
N PRO A 28 -1.77 12.46 15.58
CA PRO A 28 -2.49 12.47 14.31
C PRO A 28 -1.75 11.64 13.25
N TYR A 29 -2.45 11.27 12.18
CA TYR A 29 -1.85 10.55 11.06
C TYR A 29 -0.60 11.28 10.55
N GLY A 30 0.46 10.52 10.32
CA GLY A 30 1.74 11.01 9.82
C GLY A 30 2.66 11.53 10.92
N ASN A 31 2.16 11.86 12.10
CA ASN A 31 2.96 12.39 13.21
C ASN A 31 3.93 13.51 12.78
N GLY A 32 3.43 14.46 11.98
CA GLY A 32 4.22 15.56 11.41
C GLY A 32 4.90 15.26 10.06
N LEU A 33 4.79 14.04 9.54
CA LEU A 33 5.29 13.67 8.21
C LEU A 33 4.18 13.76 7.14
N PRO A 34 4.56 13.98 5.86
CA PRO A 34 3.62 13.95 4.74
C PRO A 34 2.87 12.62 4.66
N LEU A 35 1.57 12.72 4.34
CA LEU A 35 0.70 11.57 4.14
C LEU A 35 0.57 11.28 2.64
N ILE A 36 1.03 10.10 2.22
CA ILE A 36 1.07 9.72 0.81
C ILE A 36 0.48 8.33 0.65
N TYR A 37 -0.47 8.18 -0.28
CA TYR A 37 -1.13 6.91 -0.58
C TYR A 37 -0.90 6.55 -2.05
N ILE A 38 -0.27 5.39 -2.30
CA ILE A 38 -0.06 4.84 -3.65
C ILE A 38 -1.07 3.71 -3.86
N ALA A 39 -2.09 3.95 -4.69
CA ALA A 39 -3.14 2.98 -4.96
C ALA A 39 -2.79 2.05 -6.13
N CYS A 40 -2.85 0.74 -5.88
CA CYS A 40 -2.78 -0.28 -6.93
C CYS A 40 -4.19 -0.55 -7.48
N THR A 41 -4.45 -0.26 -8.75
CA THR A 41 -5.82 -0.16 -9.28
C THR A 41 -6.26 -1.28 -10.22
N GLN A 42 -5.39 -2.22 -10.63
CA GLN A 42 -5.69 -3.18 -11.70
C GLN A 42 -5.04 -4.58 -11.50
N PRO A 43 -5.75 -5.56 -10.89
CA PRO A 43 -7.01 -5.42 -10.18
C PRO A 43 -6.80 -4.80 -8.79
N GLN A 44 -7.65 -3.87 -8.41
CA GLN A 44 -7.62 -3.33 -7.05
C GLN A 44 -8.12 -4.37 -6.03
N LEU A 45 -7.30 -4.64 -5.02
CA LEU A 45 -7.69 -5.51 -3.91
C LEU A 45 -8.93 -4.94 -3.20
N PRO A 46 -10.04 -5.70 -3.07
CA PRO A 46 -11.31 -5.15 -2.58
C PRO A 46 -11.24 -4.47 -1.21
N VAL A 47 -10.48 -5.05 -0.26
CA VAL A 47 -10.30 -4.48 1.08
C VAL A 47 -9.60 -3.12 1.05
N MET A 48 -8.81 -2.82 0.00
CA MET A 48 -8.09 -1.57 -0.13
C MET A 48 -8.93 -0.44 -0.72
N ARG A 49 -10.09 -0.74 -1.31
CA ARG A 49 -10.95 0.27 -1.97
C ARG A 49 -11.42 1.34 -0.99
N VAL A 50 -11.80 0.95 0.23
CA VAL A 50 -12.28 1.88 1.26
C VAL A 50 -11.16 2.84 1.69
N PHE A 51 -9.93 2.36 1.82
CA PHE A 51 -8.79 3.19 2.23
C PHE A 51 -8.34 4.11 1.09
N ALA A 52 -8.29 3.59 -0.15
CA ALA A 52 -8.01 4.39 -1.32
C ALA A 52 -9.03 5.52 -1.50
N ALA A 53 -10.33 5.24 -1.32
CA ALA A 53 -11.38 6.25 -1.39
C ALA A 53 -11.22 7.32 -0.29
N LYS A 54 -10.94 6.91 0.96
CA LYS A 54 -10.69 7.85 2.07
C LYS A 54 -9.49 8.75 1.81
N ALA A 55 -8.38 8.18 1.33
CA ALA A 55 -7.19 8.95 0.98
C ALA A 55 -7.48 9.93 -0.17
N LYS A 56 -8.13 9.46 -1.24
CA LYS A 56 -8.47 10.27 -2.42
C LYS A 56 -9.42 11.44 -2.12
N GLN A 57 -10.33 11.27 -1.16
CA GLN A 57 -11.28 12.31 -0.75
C GLN A 57 -10.71 13.31 0.27
N SER A 58 -9.58 12.98 0.91
CA SER A 58 -9.00 13.81 1.96
C SER A 58 -7.92 14.73 1.40
N PRO A 59 -8.01 16.06 1.59
CA PRO A 59 -6.98 16.99 1.13
C PRO A 59 -5.64 16.83 1.87
N GLN A 60 -5.62 16.11 2.99
CA GLN A 60 -4.39 15.83 3.75
C GLN A 60 -3.47 14.79 3.07
N TRP A 61 -4.00 13.97 2.17
CA TRP A 61 -3.24 12.90 1.52
C TRP A 61 -2.84 13.30 0.11
N LYS A 62 -1.56 13.15 -0.23
CA LYS A 62 -1.15 13.03 -1.63
C LYS A 62 -1.54 11.65 -2.11
N TYR A 63 -2.19 11.58 -3.27
CA TYR A 63 -2.74 10.34 -3.80
C TYR A 63 -2.17 10.09 -5.20
N ASP A 64 -1.44 8.99 -5.35
CA ASP A 64 -0.84 8.52 -6.59
C ASP A 64 -1.39 7.13 -6.94
N GLU A 65 -1.34 6.73 -8.22
CA GLU A 65 -1.85 5.43 -8.66
C GLU A 65 -0.83 4.66 -9.50
N ILE A 66 -0.77 3.35 -9.30
CA ILE A 66 -0.09 2.42 -10.19
C ILE A 66 -1.13 1.42 -10.72
N LYS A 67 -1.22 1.32 -12.04
CA LYS A 67 -2.10 0.36 -12.73
C LYS A 67 -1.56 -1.07 -12.60
N THR A 68 -1.69 -1.68 -11.42
CA THR A 68 -1.28 -3.07 -11.14
C THR A 68 -2.06 -3.66 -9.96
N GLY A 69 -1.84 -4.95 -9.67
CA GLY A 69 -2.38 -5.65 -8.51
C GLY A 69 -1.70 -5.26 -7.20
N HIS A 70 -2.06 -5.89 -6.09
CA HIS A 70 -1.57 -5.53 -4.75
C HIS A 70 -0.03 -5.54 -4.66
N ASP A 71 0.62 -6.52 -5.27
CA ASP A 71 2.06 -6.72 -5.19
C ASP A 71 2.80 -5.90 -6.25
N ALA A 72 2.66 -4.56 -6.20
CA ALA A 72 3.32 -3.64 -7.13
C ALA A 72 4.85 -3.76 -7.08
N MET A 73 5.42 -4.10 -5.93
CA MET A 73 6.86 -4.34 -5.77
C MET A 73 7.36 -5.57 -6.53
N VAL A 74 6.49 -6.51 -6.88
CA VAL A 74 6.83 -7.70 -7.67
C VAL A 74 6.47 -7.47 -9.14
N THR A 75 5.27 -6.94 -9.38
CA THR A 75 4.70 -6.83 -10.73
C THR A 75 5.15 -5.58 -11.49
N LYS A 76 5.49 -4.49 -10.80
CA LYS A 76 5.96 -3.22 -11.38
C LYS A 76 7.07 -2.57 -10.53
N PRO A 77 8.19 -3.27 -10.25
CA PRO A 77 9.24 -2.78 -9.35
C PRO A 77 9.84 -1.44 -9.80
N ALA A 78 10.16 -1.28 -11.08
CA ALA A 78 10.77 -0.04 -11.60
C ALA A 78 9.82 1.17 -11.45
N ALA A 79 8.57 1.03 -11.91
CA ALA A 79 7.59 2.11 -11.79
C ALA A 79 7.28 2.49 -10.34
N LEU A 80 7.28 1.51 -9.42
CA LEU A 80 7.14 1.78 -8.00
C LEU A 80 8.38 2.51 -7.44
N ALA A 81 9.59 2.10 -7.81
CA ALA A 81 10.83 2.74 -7.38
C ALA A 81 10.93 4.20 -7.86
N ASP A 82 10.65 4.47 -9.14
CA ASP A 82 10.68 5.82 -9.71
C ASP A 82 9.71 6.78 -8.97
N LEU A 83 8.52 6.28 -8.63
CA LEU A 83 7.55 7.04 -7.86
C LEU A 83 8.03 7.32 -6.43
N LEU A 84 8.63 6.33 -5.77
CA LEU A 84 9.20 6.49 -4.43
C LEU A 84 10.37 7.47 -4.42
N GLU A 85 11.24 7.46 -5.44
CA GLU A 85 12.31 8.44 -5.57
C GLU A 85 11.78 9.86 -5.67
N THR A 86 10.69 10.07 -6.42
CA THR A 86 10.01 11.37 -6.54
C THR A 86 9.43 11.85 -5.21
N ILE A 87 9.04 10.93 -4.33
CA ILE A 87 8.49 11.24 -3.01
C ILE A 87 9.58 11.54 -1.97
N SER A 88 10.74 10.89 -2.10
CA SER A 88 11.83 10.99 -1.12
C SER A 88 12.68 12.26 -1.20
N ARG A 89 12.54 13.03 -2.27
CA ARG A 89 13.27 14.29 -2.51
C ARG A 89 12.52 15.46 -1.89
#